data_AF-A0A6N8HL52-F1
#
_entry.id   AF-A0A6N8HL52-F1
#
_cell.length_a   1.000
_cell.length_b   1.000
_cell.length_c   1.000
_cell.angle_alpha   90.00
_cell.angle_beta   90.00
_cell.angle_gamma   90.00
#
_symmetry.space_group_name_H-M   'P 1'
#
loop_
_entity.id
_entity.type
_entity.pdbx_description
1 polymer ?
#
loop_
_entity_poly.entity_id
_entity_poly.type
_entity_poly.pdbx_seq_one_letter_code
_entity_poly.pdbx_strand_id
1 'polypeptide(L)' 'MGTTEVETFFGRKVTAYNKERTICDIIRNRNNMDIAILNDALKRYLVRKDKNISLLMKYAKALRVQKILRNYMEILL' A
#
# COMPACT_ATOMS: atom_id res chain seq x y z
N MET A 1 -11.91 2.09 -6.27
CA MET A 1 -10.86 1.16 -6.77
C MET A 1 -10.14 0.57 -5.57
N GLY A 2 -9.79 -0.72 -5.60
CA GLY A 2 -8.98 -1.33 -4.54
C GLY A 2 -9.72 -1.56 -3.22
N THR A 3 -11.04 -1.72 -3.26
CA THR A 3 -11.84 -2.12 -2.09
C THR A 3 -12.04 -3.63 -2.10
N THR A 4 -12.04 -4.24 -0.92
CA THR A 4 -12.30 -5.66 -0.68
C THR A 4 -13.26 -5.80 0.50
N GLU A 5 -14.02 -6.89 0.54
CA GLU A 5 -14.73 -7.27 1.75
C GLU A 5 -13.73 -7.93 2.71
N VAL A 6 -13.79 -7.56 3.98
CA VAL A 6 -13.11 -8.25 5.07
C VAL A 6 -14.12 -8.57 6.15
N GLU A 7 -13.92 -9.71 6.80
CA GLU A 7 -14.74 -10.13 7.92
C GLU A 7 -14.11 -9.63 9.22
N THR A 8 -14.92 -8.98 10.03
CA THR A 8 -14.53 -8.57 11.39
C THR A 8 -14.54 -9.78 12.32
N PHE A 9 -13.90 -9.65 13.49
CA PHE A 9 -13.93 -10.69 14.54
C PHE A 9 -15.35 -11.10 14.98
N PHE A 10 -16.36 -10.26 14.71
CA PHE A 10 -17.76 -10.53 15.03
C PHE A 10 -18.58 -11.08 13.84
N GLY A 11 -17.92 -11.55 12.78
CA GLY A 11 -18.58 -12.13 11.60
C GLY A 11 -19.28 -11.13 10.69
N ARG A 12 -19.09 -9.82 10.92
CA ARG A 12 -19.66 -8.78 10.04
C ARG A 12 -18.72 -8.50 8.89
N LYS A 13 -19.26 -8.46 7.68
CA LYS A 13 -18.55 -8.01 6.47
C LYS A 13 -18.46 -6.49 6.45
N VAL A 14 -17.25 -5.98 6.26
CA VAL A 14 -17.00 -4.54 6.07
C VAL A 14 -16.16 -4.31 4.83
N THR A 15 -16.36 -3.17 4.19
CA THR A 15 -15.55 -2.76 3.04
C THR A 15 -14.25 -2.12 3.54
N ALA A 16 -13.11 -2.67 3.12
CA ALA A 16 -11.80 -2.15 3.43
C ALA A 16 -10.98 -1.94 2.15
N TYR A 17 -9.90 -1.16 2.22
CA TYR A 17 -8.94 -1.10 1.13
C TYR A 17 -8.03 -2.34 1.10
N ASN A 18 -7.74 -2.82 -0.10
CA ASN A 18 -6.74 -3.86 -0.29
C ASN A 18 -5.33 -3.31 -0.04
N LYS A 19 -4.37 -4.22 0.08
CA LYS A 19 -3.02 -3.90 0.55
C LYS A 19 -2.30 -2.95 -0.41
N GLU A 20 -2.44 -3.16 -1.71
CA GLU A 20 -1.86 -2.33 -2.76
C GLU A 20 -2.38 -0.88 -2.67
N ARG A 21 -3.69 -0.72 -2.44
CA ARG A 21 -4.30 0.59 -2.30
C ARG A 21 -3.81 1.28 -1.03
N THR A 22 -3.76 0.56 0.08
CA THR A 22 -3.26 1.06 1.37
C THR A 22 -1.81 1.57 1.25
N ILE A 23 -0.91 0.83 0.57
CA ILE A 23 0.48 1.29 0.37
C ILE A 23 0.54 2.57 -0.46
N CYS A 24 -0.28 2.67 -1.52
CA CYS A 24 -0.34 3.88 -2.32
C CYS A 24 -0.85 5.08 -1.51
N ASP A 25 -1.82 4.87 -0.61
CA ASP A 25 -2.35 5.92 0.26
C ASP A 25 -1.33 6.37 1.31
N ILE A 26 -0.56 5.44 1.89
CA ILE A 26 0.56 5.77 2.80
C ILE A 26 1.59 6.65 2.09
N ILE A 27 2.03 6.27 0.89
CA ILE A 27 3.01 7.03 0.11
C ILE A 27 2.46 8.41 -0.28
N ARG A 28 1.17 8.49 -0.58
CA ARG A 28 0.51 9.76 -0.88
C ARG A 28 0.56 10.71 0.32
N ASN A 29 0.38 10.18 1.52
CA ASN A 29 0.38 10.96 2.77
C ASN A 29 1.75 11.04 3.46
N ARG A 30 2.85 10.69 2.77
CA ARG A 30 4.21 10.64 3.33
C ARG A 30 4.67 11.93 4.04
N ASN A 31 4.17 13.09 3.64
CA ASN A 31 4.57 14.37 4.23
C ASN A 31 3.94 14.61 5.61
N ASN A 32 2.88 13.86 5.95
CA ASN A 32 2.14 13.99 7.20
C ASN A 32 2.32 12.75 8.11
N MET A 33 3.34 11.92 7.83
CA MET A 33 3.58 10.68 8.55
C MET A 33 5.06 10.53 8.87
N ASP A 34 5.37 9.88 9.98
CA ASP A 34 6.74 9.49 10.31
C ASP A 34 7.30 8.57 9.21
N ILE A 35 8.48 8.93 8.70
CA ILE A 35 9.18 8.18 7.67
C ILE A 35 9.53 6.75 8.12
N ALA A 36 9.73 6.52 9.42
CA ALA A 36 9.95 5.19 9.97
C ALA A 36 8.73 4.28 9.76
N ILE A 37 7.52 4.82 9.99
CA ILE A 37 6.25 4.10 9.78
C ILE A 37 6.05 3.79 8.29
N LEU A 38 6.35 4.75 7.41
CA LEU A 38 6.27 4.54 5.96
C LEU A 38 7.21 3.43 5.51
N ASN A 39 8.48 3.49 5.93
CA ASN A 39 9.50 2.51 5.58
C ASN A 39 9.13 1.11 6.08
N ASP A 40 8.64 1.01 7.30
CA ASP A 40 8.18 -0.25 7.89
C ASP A 40 6.97 -0.83 7.13
N ALA A 41 5.97 0.00 6.81
CA ALA A 41 4.82 -0.45 6.02
C ALA A 41 5.22 -0.97 4.64
N LEU A 42 6.12 -0.28 3.95
CA LEU A 42 6.67 -0.69 2.65
C LEU A 42 7.46 -2.00 2.76
N LYS A 43 8.38 -2.12 3.74
CA LYS A 43 9.13 -3.35 4.01
C LYS A 43 8.20 -4.53 4.26
N ARG A 44 7.23 -4.34 5.15
CA ARG A 44 6.24 -5.37 5.47
C ARG A 44 5.51 -5.83 4.22
N TYR A 45 5.06 -4.92 3.36
CA TYR A 45 4.40 -5.27 2.10
C TYR A 45 5.31 -6.05 1.14
N LEU A 46 6.57 -5.64 0.98
CA LEU A 46 7.52 -6.29 0.08
C LEU A 46 7.86 -7.73 0.48
N VAL A 47 7.89 -8.05 1.77
CA VAL A 47 8.18 -9.41 2.26
C VAL A 47 6.98 -10.36 2.10
N ARG A 48 5.77 -9.84 1.88
CA ARG A 48 4.57 -10.67 1.72
C ARG A 48 4.65 -11.58 0.50
N LYS A 49 4.12 -12.80 0.65
CA LYS A 49 3.97 -13.77 -0.45
C LYS A 49 2.80 -13.44 -1.37
N ASP A 50 1.75 -12.84 -0.84
CA ASP A 50 0.51 -12.49 -1.55
C ASP A 50 0.52 -11.06 -2.14
N LYS A 51 1.69 -10.43 -2.22
CA LYS A 51 1.82 -9.08 -2.81
C LYS A 51 1.55 -9.11 -4.30
N ASN A 52 0.84 -8.12 -4.81
CA ASN A 52 0.64 -7.95 -6.26
C ASN A 52 1.33 -6.66 -6.75
N ILE A 53 2.58 -6.79 -7.20
CA ILE A 53 3.39 -5.65 -7.67
C ILE A 53 2.76 -5.00 -8.91
N SER A 54 2.20 -5.79 -9.83
CA SER A 54 1.54 -5.28 -11.03
C SER A 54 0.33 -4.40 -10.68
N LEU A 55 -0.48 -4.83 -9.71
CA LEU A 55 -1.63 -4.08 -9.22
C LEU A 55 -1.20 -2.83 -8.44
N LEU A 56 -0.17 -2.94 -7.60
CA LEU A 56 0.42 -1.79 -6.90
C LEU A 56 0.86 -0.71 -7.90
N MET A 57 1.59 -1.07 -8.94
CA MET A 57 2.04 -0.12 -9.97
C MET A 57 0.87 0.50 -10.74
N LYS A 58 -0.18 -0.29 -11.03
CA LYS A 58 -1.41 0.22 -11.65
C LYS A 58 -2.07 1.28 -10.77
N TYR A 59 -2.21 1.04 -9.47
CA TYR A 59 -2.75 2.02 -8.53
C TYR A 59 -1.85 3.22 -8.34
N ALA A 60 -0.53 3.02 -8.25
CA ALA A 60 0.42 4.10 -8.10
C ALA A 60 0.39 5.07 -9.30
N LYS A 61 0.20 4.54 -10.51
CA LYS A 61 -0.01 5.37 -11.72
C LYS A 61 -1.33 6.14 -11.65
N ALA A 62 -2.42 5.47 -11.32
CA ALA A 62 -3.75 6.10 -11.21
C ALA A 62 -3.78 7.20 -10.12
N LEU A 63 -3.06 7.01 -9.02
CA LEU A 63 -2.98 7.95 -7.90
C LEU A 63 -1.84 8.97 -8.00
N ARG A 64 -1.09 8.94 -9.11
CA ARG A 64 0.04 9.84 -9.38
C ARG A 64 1.15 9.78 -8.31
N VAL A 65 1.32 8.63 -7.67
CA VAL A 65 2.39 8.37 -6.67
C VAL A 65 3.48 7.44 -7.21
N GLN A 66 3.40 7.01 -8.46
CA GLN A 66 4.32 6.05 -9.07
C GLN A 66 5.80 6.45 -8.96
N LYS A 67 6.14 7.71 -9.25
CA LYS A 67 7.54 8.18 -9.20
C LYS A 67 8.10 8.04 -7.79
N ILE A 68 7.32 8.44 -6.79
CA ILE A 68 7.71 8.39 -5.38
C ILE A 68 7.84 6.93 -4.93
N LEU A 69 6.87 6.09 -5.26
CA LEU A 69 6.90 4.66 -4.94
C LEU A 69 8.17 3.99 -5.50
N ARG A 70 8.54 4.28 -6.75
CA ARG A 70 9.77 3.72 -7.36
C ARG A 70 11.01 4.12 -6.58
N ASN A 71 11.16 5.40 -6.22
CA ASN A 71 12.29 5.87 -5.44
C ASN A 71 12.40 5.11 -4.10
N TYR A 72 11.28 4.90 -3.39
CA TYR A 72 11.30 4.13 -2.15
C TYR A 72 11.65 2.66 -2.38
N MET A 73 11.12 2.04 -3.44
CA MET A 73 11.43 0.65 -3.78
C MET A 73 12.91 0.45 -4.14
N GLU A 74 13.54 1.41 -4.82
CA GLU A 74 14.97 1.38 -5.17
C GLU A 74 15.90 1.48 -3.95
N ILE A 75 15.47 2.16 -2.88
CA ILE A 75 16.24 2.27 -1.63
C ILE A 75 16.10 1.01 -0.76
N LEU A 76 14.99 0.29 -0.92
CA LEU A 76 14.62 -0.85 -0.09
C LEU A 76 15.05 -2.21 -0.67
N LEU A 77 15.36 -2.26 -1.97
CA LEU A 77 15.95 -3.41 -2.68
C LEU A 77 17.47 -3.27 -2.71
#